data_AF-K9GIT7-F1
#
_entry.id   AF-K9GIT7-F1
#
_cell.length_a   1.000
_cell.length_b   1.000
_cell.length_c   1.000
_cell.angle_alpha   90.00
_cell.angle_beta   90.00
_cell.angle_gamma   90.00
#
_symmetry.space_group_name_H-M   'P 1'
#
loop_
_entity.id
_entity.type
_entity.pdbx_description
1 polymer ?
#
loop_
_entity_poly.entity_id
_entity_poly.type
_entity_poly.pdbx_seq_one_letter_code
_entity_poly.pdbx_strand_id
1 'polypeptide(L)'
;MGEQERPRKLAKLDHDENTTYEVLGPAMTGARDVAGNELEPACAQIGNEPLDLSEFTVHKEEKPAIESAAHDGAQGAPPVMSKNQMKKLRRAEAHQQKRALQKAQKKDKIVEKRERRKAMVEEAREKGGEEAVNKLRALWRGKKAKHTRSTLLPLTFVMDCGYDELMSERERISLAGQLTRSYSDNSRAVYNGHMIFSSFDKLLKERFDTVLACHKNWKRIRFLQEDFVQAGELAKEQMTAARGGQLAGPFAEQTDAKPEDGEIVYLSSDSENTLTELKPYSTYIVGALVDKNRHKAVCYNQAVEKGIKTAKLPIGQYIQMAHRPVLATNHVIEIMLQWLELRDWGKAFMKVIPTRKGGALRENPNETQNEGEENAENDTEDVNEEDMEADQMKQLEEIAAFEEGSADENEEKE
;
A
#
# COMPACT_ATOMS: atom_id res chain seq x y z
N MET A 1 11.97 15.99 -52.80
CA MET A 1 12.42 14.65 -53.27
C MET A 1 13.32 14.08 -52.20
N GLY A 2 12.99 12.90 -51.67
CA GLY A 2 13.70 12.30 -50.53
C GLY A 2 12.76 11.94 -49.38
N GLU A 3 11.70 11.18 -49.67
CA GLU A 3 10.83 10.62 -48.63
C GLU A 3 11.55 9.46 -47.93
N GLN A 4 11.59 9.47 -46.60
CA GLN A 4 12.14 8.35 -45.82
C GLN A 4 11.00 7.53 -45.24
N GLU A 5 10.78 6.35 -45.84
CA GLU A 5 9.69 5.45 -45.50
C GLU A 5 9.87 4.81 -44.12
N ARG A 6 8.79 4.70 -43.34
CA ARG A 6 8.83 4.04 -42.03
C ARG A 6 8.84 2.51 -42.21
N PRO A 7 9.75 1.77 -41.53
CA PRO A 7 9.77 0.31 -41.62
C PRO A 7 8.48 -0.29 -41.04
N ARG A 8 7.85 -1.19 -41.79
CA ARG A 8 6.64 -1.92 -41.36
C ARG A 8 7.01 -3.10 -40.47
N LYS A 9 6.08 -3.48 -39.59
CA LYS A 9 6.21 -4.64 -38.70
C LYS A 9 6.18 -5.93 -39.53
N LEU A 10 7.14 -6.82 -39.33
CA LEU A 10 7.10 -8.17 -39.91
C LEU A 10 5.91 -8.96 -39.33
N ALA A 11 5.19 -9.66 -40.19
CA ALA A 11 4.21 -10.66 -39.77
C ALA A 11 4.93 -11.91 -39.25
N LYS A 12 4.29 -12.65 -38.35
CA LYS A 12 4.69 -14.04 -38.10
C LYS A 12 4.25 -14.88 -39.30
N LEU A 13 5.13 -15.78 -39.73
CA LEU A 13 4.74 -16.92 -40.54
C LEU A 13 4.35 -18.05 -39.60
N ASP A 14 3.26 -18.74 -39.92
CA ASP A 14 2.94 -20.05 -39.34
C ASP A 14 3.94 -21.10 -39.85
N HIS A 15 3.95 -22.29 -39.24
CA HIS A 15 4.80 -23.39 -39.68
C HIS A 15 3.97 -24.67 -39.81
N ASP A 16 3.94 -25.20 -41.03
CA ASP A 16 3.11 -26.34 -41.43
C ASP A 16 3.58 -27.68 -40.84
N GLU A 17 2.68 -28.67 -40.90
CA GLU A 17 2.92 -30.04 -40.46
C GLU A 17 3.67 -30.90 -41.48
N ASN A 18 4.59 -31.74 -40.98
CA ASN A 18 4.86 -33.09 -41.48
C ASN A 18 5.93 -33.77 -40.59
N THR A 19 5.95 -35.08 -40.35
CA THR A 19 4.89 -36.10 -40.24
C THR A 19 5.55 -37.37 -39.69
N THR A 20 4.95 -38.02 -38.70
CA THR A 20 5.14 -39.46 -38.51
C THR A 20 3.83 -40.09 -38.03
N TYR A 21 3.26 -40.94 -38.87
CA TYR A 21 2.01 -41.65 -38.61
C TYR A 21 2.31 -42.97 -37.87
N GLU A 22 1.61 -43.27 -36.78
CA GLU A 22 1.28 -44.66 -36.43
C GLU A 22 -0.24 -44.79 -36.28
N VAL A 23 -0.75 -45.96 -36.65
CA VAL A 23 -2.17 -46.22 -36.92
C VAL A 23 -2.76 -47.06 -35.80
N LEU A 24 -3.99 -46.73 -35.34
CA LEU A 24 -5.05 -47.70 -35.07
C LEU A 24 -6.43 -47.01 -34.97
N GLY A 25 -7.50 -47.75 -35.23
CA GLY A 25 -8.82 -47.21 -35.64
C GLY A 25 -9.92 -47.12 -34.56
N PRO A 26 -11.13 -46.64 -34.93
CA PRO A 26 -12.14 -46.14 -33.99
C PRO A 26 -13.37 -47.03 -33.78
N ALA A 27 -13.97 -46.96 -32.59
CA ALA A 27 -15.35 -47.35 -32.24
C ALA A 27 -15.70 -46.83 -30.83
N MET A 28 -16.95 -46.51 -30.43
CA MET A 28 -18.21 -46.31 -31.16
C MET A 28 -19.17 -45.43 -30.33
N THR A 29 -20.26 -44.96 -30.95
CA THR A 29 -21.30 -44.09 -30.36
C THR A 29 -22.10 -44.71 -29.20
N GLY A 30 -22.62 -43.89 -28.26
CA GLY A 30 -23.69 -44.31 -27.34
C GLY A 30 -24.23 -43.21 -26.42
N ALA A 31 -25.28 -42.50 -26.83
CA ALA A 31 -26.01 -41.55 -25.98
C ALA A 31 -27.40 -42.09 -25.61
N ARG A 32 -27.87 -41.80 -24.38
CA ARG A 32 -29.31 -41.80 -24.04
C ARG A 32 -29.61 -41.15 -22.69
N ASP A 33 -30.61 -40.29 -22.68
CA ASP A 33 -31.26 -39.74 -21.49
C ASP A 33 -32.25 -40.74 -20.87
N VAL A 34 -32.60 -40.52 -19.59
CA VAL A 34 -33.96 -40.59 -19.01
C VAL A 34 -33.92 -39.92 -17.63
N ALA A 35 -35.02 -39.29 -17.22
CA ALA A 35 -35.06 -38.39 -16.06
C ALA A 35 -35.82 -38.96 -14.85
N GLY A 36 -35.50 -38.43 -13.66
CA GLY A 36 -36.45 -38.06 -12.61
C GLY A 36 -36.97 -39.14 -11.65
N ASN A 37 -36.61 -39.01 -10.37
CA ASN A 37 -37.61 -38.73 -9.31
C ASN A 37 -36.94 -38.23 -8.02
N GLU A 38 -37.69 -37.46 -7.22
CA GLU A 38 -37.29 -37.02 -5.86
C GLU A 38 -37.72 -38.04 -4.80
N LEU A 39 -37.08 -38.02 -3.61
CA LEU A 39 -37.75 -38.07 -2.28
C LEU A 39 -36.72 -38.04 -1.12
N GLU A 40 -36.91 -37.11 -0.20
CA GLU A 40 -36.29 -36.96 1.14
C GLU A 40 -37.34 -37.32 2.23
N PRO A 41 -37.05 -37.38 3.55
CA PRO A 41 -35.75 -37.37 4.26
C PRO A 41 -35.59 -38.50 5.31
N ALA A 42 -34.43 -38.57 5.98
CA ALA A 42 -34.27 -39.26 7.28
C ALA A 42 -33.24 -38.57 8.19
N CYS A 43 -33.55 -38.45 9.50
CA CYS A 43 -32.74 -37.72 10.49
C CYS A 43 -32.20 -38.66 11.60
N ALA A 44 -30.96 -38.46 12.04
CA ALA A 44 -30.38 -39.08 13.23
C ALA A 44 -29.32 -38.18 13.89
N GLN A 45 -29.24 -38.19 15.22
CA GLN A 45 -28.32 -37.35 16.02
C GLN A 45 -27.40 -38.21 16.91
N ILE A 46 -26.09 -38.18 16.65
CA ILE A 46 -24.97 -38.56 17.54
C ILE A 46 -23.75 -37.70 17.10
N GLY A 47 -22.90 -37.14 17.94
CA GLY A 47 -22.80 -37.10 19.41
C GLY A 47 -21.69 -36.11 19.83
N ASN A 48 -21.26 -36.08 21.10
CA ASN A 48 -20.22 -35.18 21.62
C ASN A 48 -19.24 -35.87 22.58
N GLU A 49 -18.11 -35.18 22.84
CA GLU A 49 -17.04 -35.44 23.83
C GLU A 49 -15.97 -36.50 23.47
N PRO A 50 -14.72 -36.36 24.01
CA PRO A 50 -13.51 -36.72 23.25
C PRO A 50 -12.71 -37.91 23.81
N LEU A 51 -11.66 -38.30 23.07
CA LEU A 51 -10.59 -39.17 23.56
C LEU A 51 -9.20 -38.55 23.29
N ASP A 52 -8.49 -38.29 24.38
CA ASP A 52 -7.05 -37.99 24.42
C ASP A 52 -6.23 -39.28 24.36
N LEU A 53 -5.18 -39.29 23.55
CA LEU A 53 -4.08 -40.26 23.59
C LEU A 53 -2.77 -39.60 23.15
N SER A 54 -2.21 -38.77 24.03
CA SER A 54 -0.75 -38.64 24.11
C SER A 54 -0.09 -39.98 24.48
N GLU A 55 1.21 -40.12 24.15
CA GLU A 55 2.08 -41.27 24.47
C GLU A 55 1.68 -42.65 23.93
N PHE A 56 2.42 -43.14 22.92
CA PHE A 56 3.10 -44.44 23.07
C PHE A 56 4.33 -44.56 22.16
N THR A 57 5.44 -45.06 22.70
CA THR A 57 6.75 -45.06 22.01
C THR A 57 7.52 -46.38 22.11
N VAL A 58 7.93 -46.87 20.93
CA VAL A 58 9.17 -47.65 20.66
C VAL A 58 9.15 -49.16 21.01
N HIS A 59 10.11 -49.89 20.40
CA HIS A 59 10.38 -51.35 20.42
C HIS A 59 9.40 -52.15 19.52
N LYS A 60 9.75 -52.64 18.31
CA LYS A 60 10.98 -53.15 17.65
C LYS A 60 11.46 -54.54 18.11
N GLU A 61 11.38 -55.51 17.18
CA GLU A 61 12.28 -56.68 17.10
C GLU A 61 12.46 -57.17 15.64
N GLU A 62 13.42 -58.08 15.39
CA GLU A 62 13.86 -58.59 14.07
C GLU A 62 14.22 -60.10 14.20
N LYS A 63 14.32 -60.98 13.18
CA LYS A 63 14.35 -60.90 11.68
C LYS A 63 13.66 -62.20 11.12
N PRO A 64 14.01 -62.94 10.02
CA PRO A 64 14.99 -62.82 8.91
C PRO A 64 14.41 -62.03 7.70
N ALA A 65 15.05 -61.78 6.54
CA ALA A 65 16.31 -62.17 5.87
C ALA A 65 16.23 -63.26 4.78
N ILE A 66 16.33 -62.83 3.51
CA ILE A 66 16.73 -63.60 2.31
C ILE A 66 17.74 -62.74 1.53
N GLU A 67 18.83 -63.34 1.05
CA GLU A 67 19.89 -62.74 0.21
C GLU A 67 19.55 -62.99 -1.28
N SER A 68 20.05 -62.31 -2.33
CA SER A 68 21.05 -61.26 -2.56
C SER A 68 20.60 -60.46 -3.83
N ALA A 69 21.26 -59.46 -4.43
CA ALA A 69 22.66 -59.02 -4.41
C ALA A 69 22.78 -57.49 -4.62
N ALA A 70 24.01 -56.98 -4.77
CA ALA A 70 24.37 -55.58 -4.54
C ALA A 70 24.39 -54.68 -5.79
N HIS A 71 24.32 -53.36 -5.55
CA HIS A 71 25.32 -52.43 -6.09
C HIS A 71 25.64 -51.31 -5.08
N ASP A 72 26.88 -50.81 -5.11
CA ASP A 72 27.42 -49.84 -4.15
C ASP A 72 26.75 -48.46 -4.09
N GLY A 73 26.90 -47.81 -2.94
CA GLY A 73 26.46 -46.42 -2.71
C GLY A 73 27.59 -45.38 -2.84
N ALA A 74 27.22 -44.10 -2.71
CA ALA A 74 28.15 -42.97 -2.64
C ALA A 74 27.76 -42.01 -1.51
N GLN A 75 28.75 -41.51 -0.77
CA GLN A 75 28.56 -40.61 0.36
C GLN A 75 28.69 -39.12 -0.05
N GLY A 76 28.13 -38.22 0.76
CA GLY A 76 28.70 -36.87 0.89
C GLY A 76 28.38 -35.83 -0.19
N ALA A 77 27.22 -35.89 -0.85
CA ALA A 77 26.75 -34.73 -1.62
C ALA A 77 26.35 -33.57 -0.66
N PRO A 78 26.72 -32.30 -0.92
CA PRO A 78 26.12 -31.16 -0.24
C PRO A 78 24.61 -31.11 -0.55
N PRO A 79 23.77 -30.49 0.31
CA PRO A 79 22.32 -30.46 0.09
C PRO A 79 21.99 -29.79 -1.24
N VAL A 80 21.63 -30.61 -2.23
CA VAL A 80 21.38 -30.16 -3.60
C VAL A 80 20.12 -29.31 -3.59
N MET A 81 20.31 -27.99 -3.61
CA MET A 81 19.21 -27.03 -3.55
C MET A 81 18.18 -27.35 -4.64
N SER A 82 16.91 -27.40 -4.22
CA SER A 82 15.79 -27.81 -5.08
C SER A 82 15.79 -27.03 -6.38
N LYS A 83 15.34 -27.65 -7.48
CA LYS A 83 15.18 -26.98 -8.79
C LYS A 83 14.40 -25.65 -8.66
N ASN A 84 13.49 -25.54 -7.70
CA ASN A 84 12.76 -24.31 -7.38
C ASN A 84 13.61 -23.26 -6.63
N GLN A 85 14.48 -23.67 -5.70
CA GLN A 85 15.43 -22.78 -5.02
C GLN A 85 16.47 -22.23 -6.03
N MET A 86 17.04 -23.10 -6.87
CA MET A 86 17.96 -22.69 -7.95
C MET A 86 17.29 -21.73 -8.94
N LYS A 87 16.02 -21.98 -9.31
CA LYS A 87 15.22 -21.07 -10.15
C LYS A 87 14.92 -19.73 -9.46
N LYS A 88 14.73 -19.70 -8.13
CA LYS A 88 14.56 -18.47 -7.34
C LYS A 88 15.85 -17.66 -7.26
N LEU A 89 17.00 -18.31 -7.03
CA LEU A 89 18.32 -17.65 -7.00
C LEU A 89 18.70 -17.05 -8.35
N ARG A 90 18.62 -17.81 -9.46
CA ARG A 90 18.89 -17.28 -10.80
C ARG A 90 17.95 -16.11 -11.18
N ARG A 91 16.69 -16.12 -10.71
CA ARG A 91 15.77 -14.97 -10.85
C ARG A 91 16.24 -13.76 -10.03
N ALA A 92 16.71 -13.96 -8.80
CA ALA A 92 17.24 -12.88 -7.95
C ALA A 92 18.54 -12.28 -8.53
N GLU A 93 19.47 -13.10 -9.03
CA GLU A 93 20.68 -12.66 -9.73
C GLU A 93 20.36 -11.83 -10.97
N ALA A 94 19.47 -12.33 -11.84
CA ALA A 94 19.00 -11.61 -13.01
C ALA A 94 18.29 -10.29 -12.64
N HIS A 95 17.54 -10.26 -11.53
CA HIS A 95 16.92 -9.04 -11.02
C HIS A 95 17.96 -8.03 -10.49
N GLN A 96 19.00 -8.48 -9.76
CA GLN A 96 20.10 -7.62 -9.33
C GLN A 96 20.86 -7.03 -10.54
N GLN A 97 21.13 -7.83 -11.57
CA GLN A 97 21.74 -7.36 -12.82
C GLN A 97 20.84 -6.36 -13.56
N LYS A 98 19.53 -6.64 -13.68
CA LYS A 98 18.51 -5.73 -14.23
C LYS A 98 18.50 -4.38 -13.48
N ARG A 99 18.48 -4.40 -12.15
CA ARG A 99 18.54 -3.18 -11.30
C ARG A 99 19.87 -2.43 -11.45
N ALA A 100 21.00 -3.13 -11.52
CA ALA A 100 22.32 -2.51 -11.71
C ALA A 100 22.43 -1.82 -13.07
N LEU A 101 22.00 -2.49 -14.15
CA LEU A 101 21.94 -1.92 -15.51
C LEU A 101 21.02 -0.70 -15.56
N GLN A 102 19.83 -0.79 -14.99
CA GLN A 102 18.90 0.34 -14.90
C GLN A 102 19.48 1.52 -14.09
N LYS A 103 20.22 1.24 -13.00
CA LYS A 103 20.88 2.28 -12.19
C LYS A 103 22.03 2.97 -12.95
N ALA A 104 22.78 2.24 -13.77
CA ALA A 104 23.75 2.82 -14.70
C ALA A 104 23.04 3.71 -15.73
N GLN A 105 22.08 3.17 -16.48
CA GLN A 105 21.32 3.91 -17.50
C GLN A 105 20.58 5.14 -16.95
N LYS A 106 20.12 5.12 -15.68
CA LYS A 106 19.59 6.31 -14.99
C LYS A 106 20.69 7.37 -14.78
N LYS A 107 21.89 6.98 -14.30
CA LYS A 107 23.03 7.90 -14.13
C LYS A 107 23.45 8.53 -15.47
N ASP A 108 23.62 7.72 -16.50
CA ASP A 108 24.11 8.18 -17.81
C ASP A 108 23.18 9.25 -18.40
N LYS A 109 21.85 9.00 -18.33
CA LYS A 109 20.82 9.97 -18.74
C LYS A 109 20.77 11.23 -17.87
N ILE A 110 21.16 11.15 -16.59
CA ILE A 110 21.28 12.34 -15.72
C ILE A 110 22.49 13.18 -16.14
N VAL A 111 23.63 12.55 -16.47
CA VAL A 111 24.83 13.23 -16.99
C VAL A 111 24.52 13.90 -18.34
N GLU A 112 23.98 13.16 -19.30
CA GLU A 112 23.56 13.68 -20.62
C GLU A 112 22.62 14.89 -20.48
N LYS A 113 21.61 14.79 -19.59
CA LYS A 113 20.66 15.89 -19.30
C LYS A 113 21.33 17.09 -18.63
N ARG A 114 22.36 16.89 -17.80
CA ARG A 114 23.14 17.95 -17.15
C ARG A 114 24.05 18.66 -18.17
N GLU A 115 24.73 17.91 -19.02
CA GLU A 115 25.57 18.44 -20.10
C GLU A 115 24.75 19.21 -21.13
N ARG A 116 23.62 18.65 -21.59
CA ARG A 116 22.68 19.35 -22.49
C ARG A 116 22.13 20.64 -21.89
N ARG A 117 21.84 20.66 -20.57
CA ARG A 117 21.49 21.90 -19.86
C ARG A 117 22.67 22.89 -19.81
N LYS A 118 23.89 22.43 -19.52
CA LYS A 118 25.07 23.31 -19.51
C LYS A 118 25.27 23.97 -20.88
N ALA A 119 25.24 23.19 -21.97
CA ALA A 119 25.38 23.68 -23.33
C ALA A 119 24.30 24.73 -23.70
N MET A 120 23.04 24.52 -23.29
CA MET A 120 21.98 25.51 -23.51
C MET A 120 22.18 26.81 -22.71
N VAL A 121 22.77 26.76 -21.51
CA VAL A 121 23.14 27.96 -20.75
C VAL A 121 24.30 28.70 -21.43
N GLU A 122 25.28 27.96 -21.93
CA GLU A 122 26.47 28.48 -22.63
C GLU A 122 26.06 29.17 -23.94
N GLU A 123 25.26 28.50 -24.78
CA GLU A 123 24.67 29.05 -26.01
C GLU A 123 23.80 30.30 -25.73
N ALA A 124 23.00 30.31 -24.67
CA ALA A 124 22.22 31.48 -24.28
C ALA A 124 23.10 32.65 -23.84
N ARG A 125 24.20 32.38 -23.13
CA ARG A 125 25.16 33.38 -22.67
C ARG A 125 25.89 34.03 -23.84
N GLU A 126 26.29 33.24 -24.85
CA GLU A 126 26.90 33.76 -26.08
C GLU A 126 25.92 34.62 -26.90
N LYS A 127 24.67 34.17 -27.07
CA LYS A 127 23.69 34.83 -27.96
C LYS A 127 23.00 36.06 -27.36
N GLY A 128 22.91 36.16 -26.03
CA GLY A 128 22.18 37.24 -25.38
C GLY A 128 22.57 37.52 -23.93
N GLY A 129 23.79 37.14 -23.54
CA GLY A 129 24.36 37.44 -22.23
C GLY A 129 23.55 36.89 -21.05
N GLU A 130 23.68 37.56 -19.92
CA GLU A 130 23.09 37.14 -18.65
C GLU A 130 21.56 37.24 -18.62
N GLU A 131 20.98 38.17 -19.39
CA GLU A 131 19.53 38.31 -19.50
C GLU A 131 18.88 37.12 -20.24
N ALA A 132 19.53 36.61 -21.30
CA ALA A 132 19.08 35.40 -21.99
C ALA A 132 19.21 34.14 -21.11
N VAL A 133 20.30 34.02 -20.35
CA VAL A 133 20.48 32.96 -19.35
C VAL A 133 19.37 33.01 -18.28
N ASN A 134 19.03 34.20 -17.79
CA ASN A 134 17.97 34.36 -16.79
C ASN A 134 16.57 34.06 -17.35
N LYS A 135 16.28 34.42 -18.61
CA LYS A 135 15.05 34.02 -19.31
C LYS A 135 14.97 32.49 -19.51
N LEU A 136 16.07 31.85 -19.90
CA LEU A 136 16.15 30.39 -20.04
C LEU A 136 15.94 29.67 -18.69
N ARG A 137 16.62 30.12 -17.63
CA ARG A 137 16.42 29.63 -16.26
C ARG A 137 14.97 29.80 -15.81
N ALA A 138 14.34 30.95 -16.07
CA ALA A 138 12.94 31.19 -15.74
C ALA A 138 11.99 30.23 -16.50
N LEU A 139 12.28 29.92 -17.77
CA LEU A 139 11.54 28.91 -18.53
C LEU A 139 11.66 27.52 -17.89
N TRP A 140 12.86 27.13 -17.44
CA TRP A 140 13.13 25.82 -16.83
C TRP A 140 12.59 25.64 -15.41
N ARG A 141 12.43 26.73 -14.64
CA ARG A 141 11.68 26.69 -13.36
C ARG A 141 10.21 26.30 -13.58
N GLY A 142 9.72 26.47 -14.81
CA GLY A 142 8.36 26.14 -15.22
C GLY A 142 7.30 26.98 -14.52
N LYS A 143 6.03 26.68 -14.78
CA LYS A 143 4.95 27.09 -13.87
C LYS A 143 4.95 26.13 -12.69
N LYS A 144 5.86 26.32 -11.70
CA LYS A 144 5.76 25.64 -10.39
C LYS A 144 4.29 25.77 -9.94
N ALA A 145 3.60 24.65 -9.71
CA ALA A 145 2.25 24.69 -9.18
C ALA A 145 2.28 25.50 -7.88
N LYS A 146 1.40 26.50 -7.74
CA LYS A 146 1.40 27.36 -6.55
C LYS A 146 1.22 26.47 -5.32
N HIS A 147 2.26 26.36 -4.49
CA HIS A 147 2.20 25.58 -3.26
C HIS A 147 1.13 26.20 -2.37
N THR A 148 -0.01 25.53 -2.27
CA THR A 148 -1.10 25.89 -1.37
C THR A 148 -0.58 25.82 0.05
N ARG A 149 -0.48 26.98 0.71
CA ARG A 149 0.05 27.09 2.07
C ARG A 149 -0.86 26.33 3.03
N SER A 150 -0.46 25.12 3.41
CA SER A 150 -1.18 24.29 4.37
C SER A 150 -1.39 25.04 5.69
N THR A 151 -2.61 24.95 6.22
CA THR A 151 -2.96 25.48 7.54
C THR A 151 -3.00 24.35 8.55
N LEU A 152 -2.13 24.43 9.55
CA LEU A 152 -2.04 23.45 10.64
C LEU A 152 -3.20 23.64 11.60
N LEU A 153 -4.00 22.60 11.80
CA LEU A 153 -5.11 22.55 12.74
C LEU A 153 -4.67 21.93 14.08
N PRO A 154 -5.34 22.26 15.20
CA PRO A 154 -5.22 21.49 16.43
C PRO A 154 -5.94 20.14 16.26
N LEU A 155 -5.32 19.21 15.55
CA LEU A 155 -5.77 17.82 15.39
C LEU A 155 -4.52 16.96 15.20
N THR A 156 -4.51 15.74 15.76
CA THR A 156 -3.38 14.83 15.64
C THR A 156 -3.79 13.48 15.07
N PHE A 157 -3.01 12.98 14.10
CA PHE A 157 -3.08 11.62 13.61
C PHE A 157 -1.99 10.77 14.28
N VAL A 158 -2.36 9.65 14.89
CA VAL A 158 -1.40 8.68 15.47
C VAL A 158 -1.43 7.41 14.61
N MET A 159 -0.26 6.93 14.19
CA MET A 159 -0.11 5.67 13.47
C MET A 159 0.49 4.64 14.44
N ASP A 160 -0.31 3.67 14.87
CA ASP A 160 0.12 2.67 15.85
C ASP A 160 0.84 1.51 15.17
N CYS A 161 2.18 1.51 15.27
CA CYS A 161 3.05 0.54 14.62
C CYS A 161 3.25 -0.75 15.43
N GLY A 162 2.49 -0.99 16.50
CA GLY A 162 2.70 -2.07 17.49
C GLY A 162 2.51 -3.51 16.97
N TYR A 163 2.41 -3.69 15.67
CA TYR A 163 2.05 -4.94 14.99
C TYR A 163 3.18 -5.53 14.13
N ASP A 164 4.43 -5.07 14.28
CA ASP A 164 5.59 -5.49 13.44
C ASP A 164 5.71 -7.02 13.30
N GLU A 165 5.41 -7.77 14.37
CA GLU A 165 5.43 -9.23 14.44
C GLU A 165 4.28 -9.93 13.69
N LEU A 166 3.13 -9.25 13.51
CA LEU A 166 1.95 -9.79 12.82
C LEU A 166 2.09 -9.70 11.29
N MET A 167 3.13 -9.01 10.81
CA MET A 167 3.40 -8.76 9.40
C MET A 167 4.58 -9.60 8.90
N SER A 168 4.46 -10.06 7.67
CA SER A 168 5.60 -10.49 6.87
C SER A 168 6.48 -9.31 6.45
N GLU A 169 7.71 -9.59 5.99
CA GLU A 169 8.61 -8.56 5.43
C GLU A 169 7.92 -7.76 4.30
N ARG A 170 7.14 -8.42 3.45
CA ARG A 170 6.38 -7.83 2.35
C ARG A 170 5.29 -6.88 2.84
N GLU A 171 4.63 -7.23 3.93
CA GLU A 171 3.62 -6.41 4.58
C GLU A 171 4.25 -5.19 5.27
N ARG A 172 5.39 -5.34 5.94
CA ARG A 172 6.20 -4.20 6.45
C ARG A 172 6.70 -3.28 5.34
N ILE A 173 7.11 -3.83 4.19
CA ILE A 173 7.48 -3.07 2.99
C ILE A 173 6.29 -2.25 2.48
N SER A 174 5.09 -2.84 2.42
CA SER A 174 3.86 -2.14 2.04
C SER A 174 3.52 -1.04 3.06
N LEU A 175 3.57 -1.35 4.36
CA LEU A 175 3.25 -0.41 5.42
C LEU A 175 4.16 0.82 5.40
N ALA A 176 5.48 0.62 5.27
CA ALA A 176 6.43 1.73 5.21
C ALA A 176 6.13 2.70 4.06
N GLY A 177 5.70 2.17 2.91
CA GLY A 177 5.18 2.97 1.80
C GLY A 177 3.87 3.71 2.14
N GLN A 178 2.91 3.04 2.79
CA GLN A 178 1.65 3.67 3.23
C GLN A 178 1.88 4.79 4.26
N LEU A 179 2.80 4.60 5.20
CA LEU A 179 3.21 5.62 6.18
C LEU A 179 3.90 6.82 5.50
N THR A 180 4.75 6.57 4.50
CA THR A 180 5.40 7.61 3.69
C THR A 180 4.39 8.42 2.86
N ARG A 181 3.38 7.74 2.28
CA ARG A 181 2.28 8.41 1.59
C ARG A 181 1.40 9.21 2.56
N SER A 182 1.10 8.67 3.74
CA SER A 182 0.34 9.37 4.80
C SER A 182 1.04 10.67 5.24
N TYR A 183 2.37 10.66 5.43
CA TYR A 183 3.15 11.87 5.67
C TYR A 183 3.07 12.84 4.49
N SER A 184 3.26 12.34 3.27
CA SER A 184 3.26 13.15 2.05
C SER A 184 1.92 13.87 1.85
N ASP A 185 0.81 13.14 1.97
CA ASP A 185 -0.55 13.66 1.83
C ASP A 185 -0.85 14.70 2.93
N ASN A 186 -0.55 14.41 4.20
CA ASN A 186 -0.71 15.37 5.31
C ASN A 186 0.19 16.61 5.13
N SER A 187 1.40 16.46 4.58
CA SER A 187 2.30 17.60 4.32
C SER A 187 1.82 18.53 3.20
N ARG A 188 0.96 18.01 2.29
CA ARG A 188 0.50 18.69 1.06
C ARG A 188 -0.96 19.18 1.14
N ALA A 189 -1.75 18.67 2.08
CA ALA A 189 -3.16 19.03 2.26
C ALA A 189 -3.38 20.53 2.57
N VAL A 190 -4.55 21.07 2.22
CA VAL A 190 -4.94 22.47 2.50
C VAL A 190 -5.05 22.71 4.00
N TYR A 191 -5.64 21.75 4.72
CA TYR A 191 -5.66 21.68 6.17
C TYR A 191 -4.92 20.42 6.60
N ASN A 192 -4.01 20.52 7.56
CA ASN A 192 -3.25 19.39 8.04
C ASN A 192 -3.17 19.30 9.56
N GLY A 193 -2.95 18.08 10.04
CA GLY A 193 -2.78 17.79 11.46
C GLY A 193 -1.31 17.58 11.82
N HIS A 194 -1.05 17.51 13.12
CA HIS A 194 0.17 16.88 13.63
C HIS A 194 0.14 15.39 13.32
N MET A 195 1.31 14.75 13.23
CA MET A 195 1.38 13.29 13.05
C MET A 195 2.41 12.66 13.98
N ILE A 196 2.08 11.52 14.55
CA ILE A 196 2.95 10.74 15.44
C ILE A 196 2.91 9.27 14.98
N PHE A 197 4.07 8.63 14.84
CA PHE A 197 4.14 7.17 14.75
C PHE A 197 4.48 6.65 16.15
N SER A 198 3.55 5.92 16.78
CA SER A 198 3.74 5.28 18.08
C SER A 198 4.14 3.82 17.90
N SER A 199 4.67 3.20 18.96
CA SER A 199 5.10 1.80 18.93
C SER A 199 6.14 1.53 17.82
N PHE A 200 6.96 2.54 17.48
CA PHE A 200 7.77 2.57 16.26
C PHE A 200 9.17 1.99 16.52
N ASP A 201 9.27 0.66 16.48
CA ASP A 201 10.51 -0.09 16.73
C ASP A 201 10.76 -1.19 15.66
N LYS A 202 11.64 -2.15 16.01
CA LYS A 202 11.90 -3.40 15.26
C LYS A 202 12.18 -3.20 13.76
N LEU A 203 11.65 -4.09 12.91
CA LEU A 203 12.03 -4.22 11.51
C LEU A 203 11.42 -3.12 10.64
N LEU A 204 10.26 -2.57 11.02
CA LEU A 204 9.73 -1.33 10.45
C LEU A 204 10.71 -0.17 10.69
N LYS A 205 11.15 0.06 11.94
CA LYS A 205 12.12 1.12 12.24
C LYS A 205 13.45 0.91 11.51
N GLU A 206 13.98 -0.32 11.47
CA GLU A 206 15.21 -0.63 10.72
C GLU A 206 15.07 -0.29 9.23
N ARG A 207 13.95 -0.64 8.58
CA ARG A 207 13.66 -0.26 7.19
C ARG A 207 13.61 1.26 7.01
N PHE A 208 13.06 1.99 7.97
CA PHE A 208 13.04 3.45 7.94
C PHE A 208 14.44 4.05 8.11
N ASP A 209 15.25 3.54 9.04
CA ASP A 209 16.63 3.97 9.28
C ASP A 209 17.57 3.73 8.08
N THR A 210 17.31 2.68 7.29
CA THR A 210 18.15 2.22 6.17
C THR A 210 17.65 2.67 4.80
N VAL A 211 16.44 2.24 4.40
CA VAL A 211 15.89 2.43 3.04
C VAL A 211 15.20 3.78 2.90
N LEU A 212 14.54 4.26 3.96
CA LEU A 212 13.76 5.50 3.97
C LEU A 212 14.40 6.57 4.85
N ALA A 213 15.74 6.66 4.85
CA ALA A 213 16.49 7.54 5.76
C ALA A 213 16.12 9.03 5.67
N CYS A 214 15.50 9.47 4.55
CA CYS A 214 14.91 10.80 4.40
C CYS A 214 13.81 11.13 5.42
N HIS A 215 13.22 10.14 6.12
CA HIS A 215 12.26 10.38 7.19
C HIS A 215 12.82 11.26 8.34
N LYS A 216 14.15 11.31 8.49
CA LYS A 216 14.85 12.15 9.47
C LYS A 216 14.77 13.64 9.14
N ASN A 217 14.43 14.00 7.90
CA ASN A 217 14.20 15.37 7.44
C ASN A 217 12.73 15.81 7.58
N TRP A 218 11.80 14.88 7.88
CA TRP A 218 10.36 15.14 7.85
C TRP A 218 9.93 16.13 8.94
N LYS A 219 9.05 17.06 8.58
CA LYS A 219 8.70 18.24 9.39
C LYS A 219 7.31 18.11 9.99
N ARG A 220 7.20 18.31 11.30
CA ARG A 220 5.95 18.19 12.11
C ARG A 220 5.43 16.74 12.28
N ILE A 221 6.33 15.76 12.16
CA ILE A 221 6.10 14.37 12.59
C ILE A 221 6.86 14.11 13.90
N ARG A 222 6.41 13.13 14.70
CA ARG A 222 7.22 12.48 15.75
C ARG A 222 7.25 10.97 15.55
N PHE A 223 8.30 10.35 16.05
CA PHE A 223 8.43 8.89 16.16
C PHE A 223 8.65 8.57 17.65
N LEU A 224 7.87 7.66 18.20
CA LEU A 224 7.88 7.24 19.61
C LEU A 224 8.02 5.72 19.68
N GLN A 225 8.76 5.21 20.67
CA GLN A 225 8.77 3.77 20.97
C GLN A 225 7.61 3.40 21.90
N GLU A 226 7.13 4.38 22.66
CA GLU A 226 5.96 4.36 23.53
C GLU A 226 4.66 4.13 22.74
N ASP A 227 3.62 3.61 23.41
CA ASP A 227 2.39 3.18 22.75
C ASP A 227 1.43 4.34 22.40
N PHE A 228 0.33 4.01 21.73
CA PHE A 228 -0.64 5.00 21.25
C PHE A 228 -1.35 5.79 22.36
N VAL A 229 -1.34 5.33 23.62
CA VAL A 229 -1.88 6.06 24.77
C VAL A 229 -0.92 7.19 25.15
N GLN A 230 0.37 6.90 25.32
CA GLN A 230 1.40 7.94 25.58
C GLN A 230 1.49 8.92 24.39
N ALA A 231 1.36 8.42 23.15
CA ALA A 231 1.28 9.27 21.97
C ALA A 231 0.05 10.19 21.98
N GLY A 232 -1.09 9.72 22.50
CA GLY A 232 -2.31 10.49 22.67
C GLY A 232 -2.22 11.57 23.77
N GLU A 233 -1.42 11.33 24.81
CA GLU A 233 -1.10 12.33 25.84
C GLU A 233 -0.18 13.41 25.27
N LEU A 234 0.92 13.02 24.61
CA LEU A 234 1.83 13.96 23.93
C LEU A 234 1.14 14.77 22.82
N ALA A 235 0.13 14.19 22.15
CA ALA A 235 -0.70 14.89 21.18
C ALA A 235 -1.50 16.04 21.82
N LYS A 236 -2.05 15.85 23.03
CA LYS A 236 -2.75 16.93 23.76
C LYS A 236 -1.81 18.08 24.08
N GLU A 237 -0.62 17.79 24.63
CA GLU A 237 0.41 18.81 24.88
C GLU A 237 0.86 19.52 23.61
N GLN A 238 0.97 18.78 22.50
CA GLN A 238 1.35 19.34 21.21
C GLN A 238 0.32 20.33 20.66
N MET A 239 -0.97 20.04 20.81
CA MET A 239 -2.06 20.88 20.33
C MET A 239 -2.31 22.12 21.21
N THR A 240 -1.85 22.13 22.47
CA THR A 240 -1.92 23.32 23.35
C THR A 240 -0.69 24.21 23.29
N ALA A 241 0.45 23.71 22.81
CA ALA A 241 1.67 24.50 22.65
C ALA A 241 1.49 25.68 21.65
N ALA A 242 2.36 26.69 21.73
CA ALA A 242 2.33 27.89 20.87
C ALA A 242 2.55 27.63 19.35
N ARG A 243 2.72 26.38 18.93
CA ARG A 243 2.74 25.92 17.52
C ARG A 243 1.76 24.75 17.29
N GLY A 244 0.76 24.59 18.15
CA GLY A 244 -0.23 23.50 18.15
C GLY A 244 -1.29 23.57 17.06
N GLY A 245 -1.21 24.56 16.18
CA GLY A 245 -2.18 24.81 15.10
C GLY A 245 -3.12 25.96 15.42
N GLN A 246 -4.08 26.19 14.53
CA GLN A 246 -5.10 27.23 14.65
C GLN A 246 -6.47 26.71 14.27
N LEU A 247 -7.52 27.20 14.92
CA LEU A 247 -8.91 26.91 14.58
C LEU A 247 -9.23 27.57 13.23
N ALA A 248 -9.25 26.76 12.18
CA ALA A 248 -9.40 27.20 10.80
C ALA A 248 -10.13 26.12 9.98
N GLY A 249 -10.58 26.47 8.76
CA GLY A 249 -11.30 25.55 7.88
C GLY A 249 -12.49 24.90 8.58
N PRO A 250 -12.49 23.56 8.78
CA PRO A 250 -13.59 22.84 9.44
C PRO A 250 -13.80 23.22 10.91
N PHE A 251 -12.84 23.88 11.54
CA PHE A 251 -12.90 24.31 12.95
C PHE A 251 -13.02 25.82 13.13
N ALA A 252 -13.13 26.60 12.04
CA ALA A 252 -13.16 28.07 12.11
C ALA A 252 -14.37 28.64 12.87
N GLU A 253 -15.49 27.91 12.88
CA GLU A 253 -16.73 28.27 13.58
C GLU A 253 -16.72 27.85 15.07
N GLN A 254 -15.73 27.05 15.49
CA GLN A 254 -15.67 26.44 16.82
C GLN A 254 -14.78 27.27 17.76
N THR A 255 -14.99 28.59 17.82
CA THR A 255 -14.14 29.54 18.57
C THR A 255 -14.02 29.22 20.05
N ASP A 256 -15.05 28.60 20.61
CA ASP A 256 -15.19 28.35 22.04
C ASP A 256 -14.68 26.94 22.42
N ALA A 257 -14.25 26.14 21.43
CA ALA A 257 -13.71 24.81 21.65
C ALA A 257 -12.32 24.87 22.30
N LYS A 258 -12.12 24.02 23.30
CA LYS A 258 -10.93 24.00 24.16
C LYS A 258 -10.17 22.68 24.07
N PRO A 259 -8.92 22.65 24.59
CA PRO A 259 -8.17 21.40 24.76
C PRO A 259 -8.84 20.35 25.65
N GLU A 260 -9.68 20.77 26.59
CA GLU A 260 -10.44 19.88 27.50
C GLU A 260 -11.60 19.16 26.79
N ASP A 261 -12.07 19.66 25.64
CA ASP A 261 -13.10 19.02 24.80
C ASP A 261 -12.51 17.94 23.86
N GLY A 262 -11.18 17.80 23.83
CA GLY A 262 -10.43 16.97 22.89
C GLY A 262 -10.48 15.47 23.17
N GLU A 263 -11.05 14.71 22.23
CA GLU A 263 -11.22 13.25 22.35
C GLU A 263 -10.00 12.48 21.83
N ILE A 264 -9.63 11.36 22.47
CA ILE A 264 -8.71 10.36 21.89
C ILE A 264 -9.57 9.22 21.36
N VAL A 265 -9.47 8.95 20.05
CA VAL A 265 -10.33 7.99 19.35
C VAL A 265 -9.49 7.02 18.51
N TYR A 266 -9.61 5.72 18.77
CA TYR A 266 -9.01 4.68 17.93
C TYR A 266 -9.96 4.31 16.79
N LEU A 267 -9.48 4.45 15.55
CA LEU A 267 -10.24 4.12 14.35
C LEU A 267 -10.09 2.65 13.99
N SER A 268 -11.22 1.92 13.99
CA SER A 268 -11.29 0.51 13.59
C SER A 268 -12.61 0.20 12.92
N SER A 269 -12.58 -0.60 11.85
CA SER A 269 -13.76 -1.09 11.13
C SER A 269 -14.73 -1.89 11.99
N ASP A 270 -14.23 -2.55 13.04
CA ASP A 270 -14.99 -3.45 13.91
C ASP A 270 -15.69 -2.72 15.06
N SER A 271 -15.49 -1.40 15.22
CA SER A 271 -16.17 -0.61 16.26
C SER A 271 -17.66 -0.41 15.98
N GLU A 272 -18.50 -0.53 17.01
CA GLU A 272 -19.94 -0.25 16.93
C GLU A 272 -20.23 1.23 16.65
N ASN A 273 -19.50 2.14 17.33
CA ASN A 273 -19.62 3.59 17.17
C ASN A 273 -19.23 4.04 15.77
N THR A 274 -19.96 5.00 15.20
CA THR A 274 -19.62 5.59 13.89
C THR A 274 -19.11 7.03 14.06
N LEU A 275 -18.00 7.35 13.41
CA LEU A 275 -17.40 8.68 13.40
C LEU A 275 -18.21 9.63 12.50
N THR A 276 -18.90 10.60 13.09
CA THR A 276 -19.75 11.55 12.37
C THR A 276 -18.98 12.77 11.87
N GLU A 277 -17.94 13.20 12.59
CA GLU A 277 -17.17 14.42 12.33
C GLU A 277 -15.74 14.29 12.87
N LEU A 278 -14.82 15.11 12.37
CA LEU A 278 -13.56 15.39 13.05
C LEU A 278 -13.72 16.65 13.91
N LYS A 279 -13.04 16.67 15.07
CA LYS A 279 -13.10 17.75 16.06
C LYS A 279 -11.72 18.39 16.30
N PRO A 280 -11.66 19.67 16.71
CA PRO A 280 -10.44 20.26 17.23
C PRO A 280 -9.99 19.56 18.52
N TYR A 281 -8.71 19.77 18.87
CA TYR A 281 -7.98 19.22 20.02
C TYR A 281 -8.04 17.69 20.17
N SER A 282 -8.54 16.99 19.15
CA SER A 282 -8.78 15.55 19.17
C SER A 282 -7.67 14.77 18.47
N THR A 283 -7.44 13.56 18.95
CA THR A 283 -6.39 12.66 18.46
C THR A 283 -7.03 11.40 17.90
N TYR A 284 -6.71 11.10 16.63
CA TYR A 284 -7.26 9.96 15.91
C TYR A 284 -6.15 8.94 15.65
N ILE A 285 -6.26 7.78 16.28
CA ILE A 285 -5.31 6.68 16.16
C ILE A 285 -5.76 5.75 15.04
N VAL A 286 -4.82 5.33 14.19
CA VAL A 286 -5.05 4.36 13.11
C VAL A 286 -4.04 3.23 13.28
N GLY A 287 -4.53 1.98 13.28
CA GLY A 287 -3.66 0.81 13.34
C GLY A 287 -2.80 0.70 12.10
N ALA A 288 -1.48 0.80 12.26
CA ALA A 288 -0.50 0.68 11.19
C ALA A 288 -0.19 -0.81 10.94
N LEU A 289 -1.19 -1.51 10.38
CA LEU A 289 -1.16 -2.95 10.11
C LEU A 289 -1.55 -3.22 8.64
N VAL A 290 -0.76 -4.07 7.97
CA VAL A 290 -1.06 -4.57 6.63
C VAL A 290 -1.14 -6.09 6.69
N ASP A 291 -2.36 -6.63 6.75
CA ASP A 291 -2.59 -8.07 6.95
C ASP A 291 -3.69 -8.68 6.05
N LYS A 292 -4.34 -7.84 5.23
CA LYS A 292 -5.57 -8.13 4.46
C LYS A 292 -6.80 -8.50 5.31
N ASN A 293 -6.91 -8.01 6.55
CA ASN A 293 -7.91 -8.39 7.56
C ASN A 293 -7.93 -9.91 7.82
N ARG A 294 -6.75 -10.39 8.21
CA ARG A 294 -6.42 -11.71 8.76
C ARG A 294 -6.64 -11.70 10.27
N HIS A 295 -6.15 -10.68 10.97
CA HIS A 295 -6.25 -10.47 12.40
C HIS A 295 -7.49 -9.64 12.75
N LYS A 296 -8.68 -10.21 12.53
CA LYS A 296 -9.98 -9.56 12.78
C LYS A 296 -10.03 -8.88 14.15
N ALA A 297 -10.53 -7.65 14.21
CA ALA A 297 -10.71 -6.87 15.44
C ALA A 297 -9.46 -6.66 16.32
N VAL A 298 -8.23 -6.98 15.87
CA VAL A 298 -7.02 -6.86 16.73
C VAL A 298 -6.83 -5.45 17.29
N CYS A 299 -6.95 -4.43 16.43
CA CYS A 299 -6.83 -3.04 16.83
C CYS A 299 -8.02 -2.55 17.69
N TYR A 300 -9.22 -3.12 17.48
CA TYR A 300 -10.41 -2.81 18.29
C TYR A 300 -10.25 -3.36 19.71
N ASN A 301 -9.88 -4.63 19.83
CA ASN A 301 -9.69 -5.31 21.12
C ASN A 301 -8.64 -4.61 21.97
N GLN A 302 -7.47 -4.29 21.38
CA GLN A 302 -6.37 -3.62 22.07
C GLN A 302 -6.72 -2.18 22.50
N ALA A 303 -7.53 -1.46 21.71
CA ALA A 303 -8.03 -0.13 22.08
C ALA A 303 -9.02 -0.21 23.25
N VAL A 304 -9.96 -1.18 23.23
CA VAL A 304 -10.93 -1.43 24.30
C VAL A 304 -10.24 -1.89 25.59
N GLU A 305 -9.26 -2.78 25.50
CA GLU A 305 -8.43 -3.23 26.63
C GLU A 305 -7.70 -2.06 27.31
N LYS A 306 -7.20 -1.10 26.52
CA LYS A 306 -6.58 0.15 27.00
C LYS A 306 -7.58 1.25 27.35
N GLY A 307 -8.88 0.98 27.34
CA GLY A 307 -9.94 1.94 27.71
C GLY A 307 -10.13 3.11 26.74
N ILE A 308 -9.57 3.04 25.52
CA ILE A 308 -9.65 4.10 24.53
C ILE A 308 -10.96 4.00 23.73
N LYS A 309 -11.64 5.15 23.55
CA LYS A 309 -12.87 5.25 22.74
C LYS A 309 -12.58 4.79 21.31
N THR A 310 -13.39 3.87 20.78
CA THR A 310 -13.27 3.41 19.39
C THR A 310 -14.36 4.00 18.49
N ALA A 311 -14.09 4.13 17.19
CA ALA A 311 -15.09 4.43 16.16
C ALA A 311 -14.70 3.86 14.78
N LYS A 312 -15.69 3.52 13.94
CA LYS A 312 -15.51 3.23 12.51
C LYS A 312 -15.78 4.46 11.64
N LEU A 313 -15.14 4.54 10.48
CA LEU A 313 -15.51 5.51 9.45
C LEU A 313 -16.91 5.19 8.88
N PRO A 314 -17.72 6.19 8.48
CA PRO A 314 -19.12 5.99 8.07
C PRO A 314 -19.32 5.38 6.67
N ILE A 315 -18.35 4.59 6.16
CA ILE A 315 -18.24 4.17 4.75
C ILE A 315 -19.53 3.54 4.22
N GLY A 316 -20.15 2.62 4.98
CA GLY A 316 -21.35 1.88 4.58
C GLY A 316 -22.64 2.71 4.48
N GLN A 317 -22.60 3.99 4.88
CA GLN A 317 -23.69 4.93 4.61
C GLN A 317 -23.62 5.47 3.17
N TYR A 318 -22.41 5.59 2.60
CA TYR A 318 -22.17 6.30 1.34
C TYR A 318 -21.78 5.39 0.17
N ILE A 319 -21.07 4.27 0.42
CA ILE A 319 -20.57 3.37 -0.61
C ILE A 319 -21.04 1.93 -0.37
N GLN A 320 -21.63 1.33 -1.40
CA GLN A 320 -22.01 -0.09 -1.42
C GLN A 320 -20.86 -0.96 -1.94
N MET A 321 -19.89 -1.25 -1.07
CA MET A 321 -18.74 -2.11 -1.40
C MET A 321 -19.17 -3.59 -1.55
N ALA A 322 -18.67 -4.26 -2.58
CA ALA A 322 -18.83 -5.71 -2.78
C ALA A 322 -18.01 -6.58 -1.80
N HIS A 323 -17.16 -5.97 -0.98
CA HIS A 323 -16.20 -6.63 -0.08
C HIS A 323 -16.18 -5.98 1.31
N ARG A 324 -15.42 -6.56 2.26
CA ARG A 324 -15.33 -6.09 3.65
C ARG A 324 -14.94 -4.61 3.75
N PRO A 325 -15.51 -3.83 4.70
CA PRO A 325 -15.29 -2.39 4.85
C PRO A 325 -13.96 -2.05 5.55
N VAL A 326 -12.84 -2.66 5.13
CA VAL A 326 -11.51 -2.41 5.69
C VAL A 326 -10.64 -1.70 4.66
N LEU A 327 -10.09 -0.55 5.04
CA LEU A 327 -9.26 0.29 4.20
C LEU A 327 -7.78 0.15 4.58
N ALA A 328 -6.88 0.40 3.62
CA ALA A 328 -5.45 0.50 3.89
C ALA A 328 -5.14 1.78 4.68
N THR A 329 -4.07 1.76 5.49
CA THR A 329 -3.73 2.80 6.48
C THR A 329 -3.62 4.19 5.84
N ASN A 330 -3.03 4.28 4.64
CA ASN A 330 -2.90 5.53 3.89
C ASN A 330 -4.26 6.11 3.45
N HIS A 331 -5.22 5.27 3.05
CA HIS A 331 -6.53 5.74 2.61
C HIS A 331 -7.35 6.28 3.78
N VAL A 332 -7.21 5.73 4.99
CA VAL A 332 -7.86 6.27 6.20
C VAL A 332 -7.41 7.72 6.44
N ILE A 333 -6.11 7.98 6.44
CA ILE A 333 -5.55 9.33 6.60
C ILE A 333 -5.96 10.24 5.43
N GLU A 334 -5.86 9.77 4.19
CA GLU A 334 -6.24 10.55 3.02
C GLU A 334 -7.73 10.94 3.03
N ILE A 335 -8.65 10.04 3.40
CA ILE A 335 -10.08 10.35 3.57
C ILE A 335 -10.28 11.40 4.66
N MET A 336 -9.59 11.30 5.79
CA MET A 336 -9.71 12.29 6.86
C MET A 336 -9.20 13.67 6.42
N LEU A 337 -8.11 13.74 5.66
CA LEU A 337 -7.61 14.98 5.07
C LEU A 337 -8.60 15.57 4.04
N GLN A 338 -9.22 14.73 3.21
CA GLN A 338 -10.29 15.17 2.31
C GLN A 338 -11.54 15.63 3.07
N TRP A 339 -11.87 15.03 4.22
CA TRP A 339 -12.95 15.52 5.07
C TRP A 339 -12.63 16.88 5.68
N LEU A 340 -11.39 17.14 6.10
CA LEU A 340 -10.98 18.47 6.59
C LEU A 340 -11.11 19.55 5.50
N GLU A 341 -10.93 19.20 4.22
CA GLU A 341 -11.15 20.13 3.09
C GLU A 341 -12.65 20.32 2.75
N LEU A 342 -13.45 19.25 2.80
CA LEU A 342 -14.80 19.20 2.21
C LEU A 342 -15.96 19.23 3.21
N ARG A 343 -15.70 18.90 4.49
CA ARG A 343 -16.69 18.63 5.56
C ARG A 343 -17.79 17.62 5.16
N ASP A 344 -17.47 16.72 4.25
CA ASP A 344 -18.39 15.78 3.60
C ASP A 344 -17.71 14.41 3.43
N TRP A 345 -18.22 13.39 4.13
CA TRP A 345 -17.69 12.02 4.07
C TRP A 345 -17.90 11.37 2.70
N GLY A 346 -19.07 11.56 2.07
CA GLY A 346 -19.35 10.99 0.75
C GLY A 346 -18.37 11.49 -0.32
N LYS A 347 -18.16 12.81 -0.38
CA LYS A 347 -17.17 13.42 -1.29
C LYS A 347 -15.74 13.01 -0.93
N ALA A 348 -15.41 12.89 0.36
CA ALA A 348 -14.09 12.42 0.79
C ALA A 348 -13.81 10.97 0.38
N PHE A 349 -14.77 10.06 0.58
CA PHE A 349 -14.66 8.67 0.12
C PHE A 349 -14.52 8.58 -1.41
N MET A 350 -15.35 9.31 -2.17
CA MET A 350 -15.34 9.30 -3.64
C MET A 350 -14.07 9.90 -4.26
N LYS A 351 -13.36 10.80 -3.57
CA LYS A 351 -12.02 11.27 -4.00
C LYS A 351 -10.92 10.21 -3.83
N VAL A 352 -11.03 9.33 -2.82
CA VAL A 352 -9.92 8.47 -2.38
C VAL A 352 -10.08 7.01 -2.79
N ILE A 353 -11.30 6.47 -2.72
CA ILE A 353 -11.57 5.07 -3.07
C ILE A 353 -11.76 4.99 -4.59
N PRO A 354 -10.86 4.32 -5.35
CA PRO A 354 -10.97 4.28 -6.80
C PRO A 354 -12.25 3.57 -7.24
N THR A 355 -12.95 4.11 -8.24
CA THR A 355 -14.26 3.63 -8.72
C THR A 355 -14.32 2.11 -8.94
N ARG A 356 -13.22 1.51 -9.44
CA ARG A 356 -13.04 0.06 -9.62
C ARG A 356 -13.13 -0.80 -8.34
N LYS A 357 -13.29 -0.21 -7.15
CA LYS A 357 -13.58 -0.92 -5.89
C LYS A 357 -15.07 -0.88 -5.48
N GLY A 358 -15.97 -0.61 -6.44
CA GLY A 358 -17.41 -0.51 -6.18
C GLY A 358 -17.81 0.85 -5.62
N GLY A 359 -17.23 1.93 -6.15
CA GLY A 359 -17.54 3.31 -5.79
C GLY A 359 -18.89 3.80 -6.32
N ALA A 360 -19.96 3.02 -6.12
CA ALA A 360 -21.33 3.44 -6.40
C ALA A 360 -21.90 4.15 -5.16
N LEU A 361 -22.46 5.35 -5.37
CA LEU A 361 -23.25 6.04 -4.36
C LEU A 361 -24.55 5.26 -4.12
N ARG A 362 -25.01 5.23 -2.87
CA ARG A 362 -26.40 4.84 -2.58
C ARG A 362 -27.34 5.96 -3.02
N GLU A 363 -28.23 5.65 -3.94
CA GLU A 363 -29.24 6.58 -4.43
C GLU A 363 -30.32 6.84 -3.36
N ASN A 364 -30.88 8.05 -3.36
CA ASN A 364 -32.09 8.32 -2.58
C ASN A 364 -33.28 7.60 -3.25
N PRO A 365 -34.28 7.14 -2.49
CA PRO A 365 -35.33 6.23 -2.98
C PRO A 365 -36.42 6.93 -3.81
N ASN A 366 -36.06 7.83 -4.74
CA ASN A 366 -37.02 8.60 -5.52
C ASN A 366 -36.48 9.14 -6.87
N GLU A 367 -35.95 8.24 -7.72
CA GLU A 367 -35.95 8.36 -9.19
C GLU A 367 -35.77 6.95 -9.80
N THR A 368 -36.09 6.74 -11.09
CA THR A 368 -36.38 5.39 -11.62
C THR A 368 -35.81 5.13 -13.01
N GLN A 369 -35.15 3.96 -13.16
CA GLN A 369 -34.75 3.31 -14.43
C GLN A 369 -33.64 4.04 -15.24
N ASN A 370 -32.81 3.35 -16.06
CA ASN A 370 -33.04 2.05 -16.69
C ASN A 370 -31.75 1.20 -16.94
N GLU A 371 -31.93 -0.13 -16.94
CA GLU A 371 -31.18 -1.25 -17.59
C GLU A 371 -29.65 -1.22 -17.83
N GLY A 372 -28.99 -2.36 -17.56
CA GLY A 372 -27.59 -2.62 -17.96
C GLY A 372 -26.93 -3.85 -17.30
N GLU A 373 -27.45 -5.06 -17.50
CA GLU A 373 -26.79 -6.30 -17.04
C GLU A 373 -25.73 -6.79 -18.05
N GLU A 374 -24.49 -6.98 -17.59
CA GLU A 374 -23.54 -7.94 -18.21
C GLU A 374 -22.83 -8.74 -17.11
N ASN A 375 -22.75 -10.06 -17.30
CA ASN A 375 -21.96 -10.94 -16.44
C ASN A 375 -20.50 -10.92 -16.89
N ALA A 376 -19.56 -10.78 -15.95
CA ALA A 376 -18.14 -11.03 -16.17
C ALA A 376 -17.62 -11.97 -15.07
N GLU A 377 -16.98 -13.07 -15.49
CA GLU A 377 -16.50 -14.12 -14.59
C GLU A 377 -15.21 -13.72 -13.85
N ASN A 378 -14.73 -14.60 -12.96
CA ASN A 378 -13.52 -14.39 -12.16
C ASN A 378 -12.31 -13.99 -13.01
N ASP A 379 -11.52 -13.05 -12.49
CA ASP A 379 -10.07 -13.23 -12.54
C ASP A 379 -9.42 -12.76 -11.22
N THR A 380 -8.52 -13.58 -10.68
CA THR A 380 -7.85 -13.32 -9.40
C THR A 380 -6.44 -12.83 -9.63
N GLU A 381 -6.29 -11.53 -9.93
CA GLU A 381 -4.98 -10.92 -10.15
C GLU A 381 -4.14 -10.87 -8.86
N ASP A 382 -3.16 -11.76 -8.77
CA ASP A 382 -2.10 -11.73 -7.76
C ASP A 382 -1.14 -10.58 -8.08
N VAL A 383 -1.34 -9.42 -7.41
CA VAL A 383 -0.66 -8.16 -7.74
C VAL A 383 0.86 -8.30 -7.68
N ASN A 384 1.48 -8.17 -8.84
CA ASN A 384 2.87 -8.47 -9.11
C ASN A 384 3.86 -7.67 -8.23
N GLU A 385 4.87 -8.37 -7.70
CA GLU A 385 5.91 -7.81 -6.82
C GLU A 385 6.72 -6.69 -7.50
N GLU A 386 6.93 -6.78 -8.82
CA GLU A 386 7.69 -5.75 -9.55
C GLU A 386 6.98 -4.38 -9.58
N ASP A 387 5.64 -4.36 -9.63
CA ASP A 387 4.87 -3.12 -9.79
C ASP A 387 4.76 -2.32 -8.49
N MET A 388 4.60 -3.00 -7.34
CA MET A 388 4.62 -2.32 -6.03
C MET A 388 6.01 -1.77 -5.67
N GLU A 389 7.11 -2.48 -5.97
CA GLU A 389 8.45 -1.91 -5.80
C GLU A 389 8.70 -0.73 -6.76
N ALA A 390 8.21 -0.80 -8.00
CA ALA A 390 8.37 0.26 -8.99
C ALA A 390 7.63 1.54 -8.58
N ASP A 391 6.34 1.47 -8.20
CA ASP A 391 5.58 2.65 -7.79
C ASP A 391 6.06 3.21 -6.44
N GLN A 392 6.48 2.37 -5.47
CA GLN A 392 7.13 2.88 -4.25
C GLN A 392 8.43 3.62 -4.57
N MET A 393 9.31 3.05 -5.41
CA MET A 393 10.59 3.68 -5.76
C MET A 393 10.38 4.99 -6.54
N LYS A 394 9.37 5.04 -7.41
CA LYS A 394 8.97 6.23 -8.18
C LYS A 394 8.38 7.32 -7.29
N GLN A 395 7.55 6.98 -6.30
CA GLN A 395 7.05 7.94 -5.30
C GLN A 395 8.19 8.48 -4.42
N LEU A 396 9.16 7.65 -4.04
CA LEU A 396 10.36 8.09 -3.31
C LEU A 396 11.26 8.98 -4.17
N GLU A 397 11.43 8.68 -5.47
CA GLU A 397 12.11 9.57 -6.42
C GLU A 397 11.36 10.91 -6.60
N GLU A 398 10.02 10.93 -6.55
CA GLU A 398 9.21 12.15 -6.62
C GLU A 398 9.30 13.00 -5.33
N ILE A 399 9.33 12.37 -4.16
CA ILE A 399 9.55 13.04 -2.87
C ILE A 399 10.97 13.62 -2.80
N ALA A 400 11.99 12.84 -3.16
CA ALA A 400 13.38 13.31 -3.18
C ALA A 400 13.59 14.47 -4.16
N ALA A 401 13.00 14.41 -5.36
CA ALA A 401 13.07 15.49 -6.34
C ALA A 401 12.37 16.79 -5.87
N PHE A 402 11.40 16.70 -4.95
CA PHE A 402 10.78 17.86 -4.32
C PHE A 402 11.70 18.48 -3.25
N GLU A 403 12.46 17.68 -2.49
CA GLU A 403 13.42 18.17 -1.50
C GLU A 403 14.71 18.72 -2.13
N GLU A 404 15.30 18.06 -3.15
CA GLU A 404 16.45 18.59 -3.92
C GLU A 404 16.12 19.97 -4.53
N GLY A 405 14.92 20.13 -5.10
CA GLY A 405 14.41 21.40 -5.61
C GLY A 405 14.11 22.48 -4.55
N SER A 406 14.45 22.22 -3.28
CA SER A 406 14.45 23.18 -2.17
C SER A 406 15.83 23.39 -1.53
N ALA A 407 16.79 22.47 -1.74
CA ALA A 407 18.17 22.61 -1.26
C ALA A 407 18.95 23.64 -2.10
N ASP A 408 18.82 23.57 -3.44
CA ASP A 408 19.39 24.56 -4.37
C ASP A 408 18.98 26.02 -4.05
N GLU A 409 17.82 26.24 -3.41
CA GLU A 409 17.32 27.58 -3.04
C GLU A 409 17.82 28.08 -1.66
N ASN A 410 18.70 27.31 -1.00
CA ASN A 410 19.32 27.63 0.29
C ASN A 410 20.85 27.89 0.20
N GLU A 411 21.56 27.31 -0.76
CA GLU A 411 23.00 27.59 -0.97
C GLU A 411 23.25 28.92 -1.72
N GLU A 412 22.30 29.43 -2.51
CA GLU A 412 22.37 30.79 -3.12
C GLU A 412 21.87 31.91 -2.17
N LYS A 413 22.13 31.80 -0.85
CA LYS A 413 21.62 32.74 0.18
C LYS A 413 22.58 33.16 1.31
N GLU A 414 23.86 32.82 1.20
CA GLU A 414 24.95 33.42 1.99
C GLU A 414 25.76 34.40 1.12
#